data_AF-A0A2S2NWT4-F1
#
_entry.id   AF-A0A2S2NWT4-F1
#
_cell.length_a   1.000
_cell.length_b   1.000
_cell.length_c   1.000
_cell.angle_alpha   90.00
_cell.angle_beta   90.00
_cell.angle_gamma   90.00
#
_symmetry.space_group_name_H-M   'P 1'
#
loop_
_entity.id
_entity.type
_entity.pdbx_description
1 polymer ?
#
loop_
_entity_poly.entity_id
_entity_poly.type
_entity_poly.pdbx_seq_one_letter_code
_entity_poly.pdbx_strand_id
1 'polypeptide(L)'
;IVTGEKKWCCCIKKCPAYIKILEPSNLITSSNENHNHESCSEQMIQRQQLSTSVKRKATDNPHDKPSKVLIQCLNDQSTNKLEITDLKYAKRNAYNARRNI
;
A
#
# COMPACT_ATOMS: atom_id res chain seq x y z
N ILE A 1 27.90 9.40 -6.72
CA ILE A 1 27.55 7.97 -6.53
C ILE A 1 26.05 7.96 -6.27
N VAL A 2 25.23 7.55 -7.25
CA VAL A 2 23.81 7.33 -6.99
C VAL A 2 23.76 6.01 -6.24
N THR A 3 23.73 6.04 -4.91
CA THR A 3 23.59 4.81 -4.13
C THR A 3 22.23 4.22 -4.50
N GLY A 4 22.20 2.97 -4.96
CA GLY A 4 20.97 2.24 -5.30
C GLY A 4 20.13 1.90 -4.07
N GLU A 5 20.10 2.80 -3.08
CA GLU A 5 19.45 2.62 -1.80
C GLU A 5 18.00 3.07 -1.88
N LYS A 6 17.09 2.14 -1.59
CA LYS A 6 15.67 2.42 -1.39
C LYS A 6 15.36 2.52 0.09
N LYS A 7 14.68 3.60 0.47
CA LYS A 7 14.17 3.81 1.83
C LYS A 7 12.71 3.38 1.92
N TRP A 8 12.43 2.50 2.87
CA TRP A 8 11.10 2.05 3.28
C TRP A 8 10.78 2.68 4.63
N CYS A 9 9.65 3.37 4.73
CA CYS A 9 9.19 3.99 5.97
C CYS A 9 8.04 3.17 6.58
N CYS A 10 7.83 3.32 7.88
CA CYS A 10 6.64 2.80 8.53
C CYS A 10 5.35 3.34 7.86
N CYS A 11 4.28 2.54 7.89
CA CYS A 11 2.97 2.92 7.35
C CYS A 11 2.31 4.10 8.09
N ILE A 12 2.71 4.35 9.34
CA ILE A 12 2.26 5.50 10.13
C ILE A 12 3.10 6.73 9.76
N LYS A 13 2.47 7.75 9.17
CA LYS A 13 3.15 8.95 8.64
C LYS A 13 4.03 9.69 9.66
N LYS A 14 3.67 9.69 10.94
CA LYS A 14 4.40 10.37 12.02
C LYS A 14 5.41 9.45 12.74
N CYS A 15 5.55 8.21 12.27
CA CYS A 15 6.50 7.28 12.85
C CYS A 15 7.91 7.54 12.29
N PRO A 16 8.93 7.63 13.15
CA PRO A 16 10.30 7.85 12.71
C PRO A 16 10.97 6.58 12.17
N ALA A 17 10.33 5.41 12.28
CA ALA A 17 10.92 4.14 11.88
C ALA A 17 11.06 4.01 10.36
N TYR A 18 12.20 3.48 9.93
CA TYR A 18 12.52 3.26 8.52
C TYR A 18 13.58 2.18 8.34
N ILE A 19 13.70 1.65 7.12
CA ILE A 19 14.74 0.73 6.68
C ILE A 19 15.26 1.22 5.33
N LYS A 20 16.57 1.33 5.17
CA LYS A 20 17.24 1.56 3.88
C LYS A 20 17.86 0.26 3.41
N ILE A 21 17.59 -0.07 2.15
CA ILE A 21 18.02 -1.31 1.53
C ILE A 21 18.80 -0.95 0.28
N LEU A 22 19.99 -1.51 0.12
CA LEU A 22 20.77 -1.44 -1.12
C LEU A 22 20.29 -2.52 -2.08
N GLU A 23 19.77 -2.11 -3.25
CA GLU A 23 19.50 -3.03 -4.34
C GLU A 23 20.75 -3.19 -5.24
N PRO A 24 21.00 -4.38 -5.81
CA PRO A 24 20.19 -5.60 -5.78
C PRO A 24 20.54 -6.57 -4.63
N SER A 25 21.49 -6.22 -3.77
CA SER A 25 21.99 -7.13 -2.72
C SER A 25 21.00 -7.35 -1.58
N ASN A 26 19.93 -6.57 -1.50
CA ASN A 26 18.95 -6.56 -0.41
C ASN A 26 19.57 -6.36 0.98
N LEU A 27 20.77 -5.76 1.03
CA LEU A 27 21.47 -5.47 2.27
C LEU A 27 20.84 -4.26 2.95
N ILE A 28 20.49 -4.40 4.22
CA ILE A 28 20.06 -3.26 5.04
C ILE A 28 21.29 -2.41 5.33
N THR A 29 21.34 -1.19 4.79
CA THR A 29 22.47 -0.28 5.02
C THR A 29 22.27 0.59 6.25
N SER A 30 21.01 0.85 6.62
CA SER A 30 20.66 1.66 7.78
C SER A 30 19.19 1.43 8.13
N SER A 31 18.87 1.32 9.42
CA SER A 31 17.50 1.24 9.92
C SER A 31 17.30 2.13 11.14
N ASN A 32 16.06 2.52 11.38
CA ASN A 32 15.56 2.97 12.66
C ASN A 32 14.35 2.11 13.00
N GLU A 33 14.47 1.27 14.01
CA GLU A 33 13.43 0.32 14.42
C GLU A 33 12.62 0.83 15.62
N ASN A 34 12.87 2.08 16.05
CA ASN A 34 12.12 2.68 17.14
C ASN A 34 10.77 3.22 16.67
N HIS A 35 9.71 2.51 17.01
CA HIS A 35 8.32 2.91 16.75
C HIS A 35 7.76 3.71 17.92
N ASN A 36 7.12 4.85 17.61
CA ASN A 36 6.43 5.69 18.59
C ASN A 36 4.91 5.43 18.64
N HIS A 37 4.47 4.24 18.25
CA HIS A 37 3.07 3.84 18.20
C HIS A 37 2.94 2.33 18.42
N GLU A 38 1.74 1.89 18.79
CA GLU A 38 1.44 0.47 18.92
C GLU A 38 1.46 -0.27 17.57
N SER A 39 1.54 -1.60 17.64
CA SER A 39 1.44 -2.47 16.48
C SER A 39 0.18 -2.17 15.66
N CYS A 40 0.35 -2.07 14.35
CA CYS A 40 -0.74 -1.82 13.43
C CYS A 40 -1.74 -2.99 13.45
N SER A 41 -3.04 -2.69 13.51
CA SER A 41 -4.06 -3.72 13.42
C SER A 41 -4.02 -4.40 12.05
N GLU A 42 -4.37 -5.68 12.02
CA GLU A 42 -4.40 -6.45 10.76
C GLU A 42 -5.39 -5.83 9.75
N GLN A 43 -6.52 -5.29 10.21
CA GLN A 43 -7.46 -4.54 9.37
C GLN A 43 -6.79 -3.32 8.71
N MET A 44 -5.96 -2.58 9.45
CA MET A 44 -5.27 -1.41 8.91
C MET A 44 -4.25 -1.81 7.82
N ILE A 45 -3.52 -2.90 8.04
CA ILE A 45 -2.59 -3.45 7.05
C ILE A 45 -3.33 -3.92 5.80
N GLN A 46 -4.41 -4.71 5.95
CA GLN A 46 -5.22 -5.18 4.83
C GLN A 46 -5.84 -4.00 4.05
N ARG A 47 -6.35 -2.97 4.73
CA ARG A 47 -6.89 -1.75 4.10
C ARG A 47 -5.83 -1.06 3.24
N GLN A 48 -4.60 -0.95 3.74
CA GLN A 48 -3.49 -0.32 3.03
C GLN A 48 -3.07 -1.14 1.80
N GLN A 49 -2.94 -2.46 1.95
CA GLN A 49 -2.62 -3.39 0.87
C GLN A 49 -3.67 -3.31 -0.26
N LEU A 50 -4.96 -3.41 0.09
CA LEU A 50 -6.05 -3.30 -0.86
C LEU A 50 -6.05 -1.94 -1.56
N SER A 51 -5.96 -0.85 -0.79
CA SER A 51 -5.97 0.51 -1.35
C SER A 51 -4.82 0.76 -2.32
N THR A 52 -3.63 0.26 -2.02
CA THR A 52 -2.45 0.41 -2.89
C THR A 52 -2.62 -0.41 -4.17
N SER A 53 -3.07 -1.65 -4.03
CA SER A 53 -3.29 -2.58 -5.15
C SER A 53 -4.36 -2.06 -6.11
N VAL A 54 -5.48 -1.60 -5.57
CA VAL A 54 -6.59 -1.04 -6.34
C VAL A 54 -6.16 0.23 -7.08
N LYS A 55 -5.41 1.14 -6.45
CA LYS A 55 -4.89 2.35 -7.12
C LYS A 55 -3.95 2.00 -8.27
N ARG A 56 -2.99 1.09 -8.05
CA ARG A 56 -2.03 0.69 -9.09
C ARG A 56 -2.75 0.07 -10.29
N LYS A 57 -3.59 -0.94 -10.03
CA LYS A 57 -4.35 -1.64 -11.08
C LYS A 57 -5.34 -0.74 -11.81
N ALA A 58 -5.92 0.23 -11.10
CA ALA A 58 -6.78 1.24 -11.71
C ALA A 58 -6.01 2.19 -12.63
N THR A 59 -4.74 2.49 -12.32
CA THR A 59 -3.86 3.33 -13.14
C THR A 59 -3.36 2.55 -14.35
N ASP A 60 -2.99 1.28 -14.16
CA ASP A 60 -2.57 0.37 -15.23
C ASP A 60 -3.71 0.07 -16.23
N ASN A 61 -4.96 0.05 -15.75
CA ASN A 61 -6.16 -0.28 -16.54
C ASN A 61 -7.25 0.80 -16.35
N PRO A 62 -7.10 1.99 -16.96
CA PRO A 62 -8.00 3.12 -16.73
C PRO A 62 -9.43 2.87 -17.24
N HIS A 63 -9.59 2.06 -18.30
CA HIS A 63 -10.89 1.77 -18.93
C HIS A 63 -11.76 0.76 -18.16
N ASP A 64 -11.16 -0.07 -17.30
CA ASP A 64 -11.92 -1.06 -16.53
C ASP A 64 -12.81 -0.39 -15.49
N LYS A 65 -14.01 -0.91 -15.20
CA LYS A 65 -14.86 -0.32 -14.15
C LYS A 65 -14.17 -0.41 -12.76
N PRO A 66 -14.29 0.61 -11.88
CA PRO A 66 -13.67 0.56 -10.54
C PRO A 66 -14.10 -0.66 -9.71
N SER A 67 -15.35 -1.11 -9.87
CA SER A 67 -15.87 -2.31 -9.21
C SER A 67 -15.17 -3.58 -9.69
N LYS A 68 -14.89 -3.70 -10.99
CA LYS A 68 -14.16 -4.85 -11.54
C LYS A 68 -12.74 -4.92 -10.99
N VAL A 69 -12.04 -3.79 -10.96
CA VAL A 69 -10.69 -3.70 -10.38
C VAL A 69 -10.69 -4.06 -8.90
N LEU A 70 -11.66 -3.56 -8.13
CA LEU A 70 -11.80 -3.89 -6.72
C LEU A 70 -12.00 -5.40 -6.50
N ILE A 71 -12.95 -6.01 -7.22
CA ILE A 71 -13.23 -7.45 -7.11
C ILE A 71 -11.99 -8.26 -7.46
N GLN A 72 -11.27 -7.88 -8.51
CA GLN A 72 -10.04 -8.56 -8.89
C GLN A 72 -8.99 -8.48 -7.78
N CYS A 73 -8.79 -7.32 -7.16
CA CYS A 73 -7.87 -7.17 -6.03
C CYS A 73 -8.30 -7.96 -4.78
N LEU A 74 -9.60 -8.11 -4.53
CA LEU A 74 -10.12 -8.93 -3.44
C LEU A 74 -9.92 -10.43 -3.71
N ASN A 75 -10.03 -10.86 -4.97
CA ASN A 75 -9.75 -12.25 -5.34
C ASN A 75 -8.25 -12.58 -5.25
N ASP A 76 -7.39 -11.59 -5.51
CA ASP A 76 -5.92 -11.74 -5.45
C ASP A 76 -5.39 -11.75 -3.99
N GLN A 77 -6.21 -11.43 -2.98
CA GLN A 77 -5.77 -11.23 -1.59
C GLN A 77 -6.75 -11.85 -0.57
N SER A 78 -6.23 -12.58 0.41
CA SER A 78 -7.05 -13.09 1.53
C SER A 78 -7.43 -11.94 2.48
N THR A 79 -8.61 -11.35 2.29
CA THR A 79 -9.08 -10.21 3.11
C THR A 79 -10.21 -10.62 4.05
N ASN A 80 -9.87 -11.07 5.26
CA ASN A 80 -10.86 -11.56 6.24
C ASN A 80 -11.29 -10.51 7.27
N LYS A 81 -10.59 -9.37 7.36
CA LYS A 81 -10.86 -8.33 8.38
C LYS A 81 -11.30 -6.99 7.80
N LEU A 82 -11.68 -6.96 6.52
CA LEU A 82 -12.17 -5.75 5.87
C LEU A 82 -13.66 -5.53 6.12
N GLU A 83 -14.03 -4.28 6.32
CA GLU A 83 -15.42 -3.83 6.42
C GLU A 83 -15.94 -3.30 5.07
N ILE A 84 -17.27 -3.21 4.96
CA ILE A 84 -17.93 -2.62 3.79
C ILE A 84 -17.47 -1.17 3.55
N THR A 85 -17.17 -0.43 4.63
CA THR A 85 -16.62 0.92 4.59
C THR A 85 -15.27 0.95 3.85
N ASP A 86 -14.39 -0.01 4.11
CA ASP A 86 -13.10 -0.17 3.45
C ASP A 86 -13.24 -0.35 1.95
N LEU A 87 -14.18 -1.19 1.53
CA LEU A 87 -14.46 -1.45 0.12
C LEU A 87 -14.96 -0.20 -0.61
N LYS A 88 -15.82 0.59 0.05
CA LYS A 88 -16.30 1.88 -0.49
C LYS A 88 -15.14 2.86 -0.67
N TYR A 89 -14.24 2.97 0.32
CA TYR A 89 -13.07 3.84 0.23
C TYR A 89 -12.08 3.37 -0.86
N ALA A 90 -11.81 2.06 -0.95
CA ALA A 90 -10.94 1.50 -1.98
C ALA A 90 -11.48 1.77 -3.39
N LYS A 91 -12.79 1.58 -3.61
CA LYS A 91 -13.45 1.91 -4.89
C LYS A 91 -13.32 3.39 -5.24
N ARG A 92 -13.51 4.29 -4.27
CA ARG A 92 -13.34 5.74 -4.45
C ARG A 92 -11.90 6.09 -4.80
N ASN A 93 -10.93 5.46 -4.15
CA ASN A 93 -9.51 5.64 -4.45
C ASN A 93 -9.17 5.20 -5.88
N ALA A 94 -9.73 4.09 -6.37
CA ALA A 94 -9.58 3.65 -7.76
C ALA A 94 -10.09 4.70 -8.75
N TYR A 95 -11.29 5.25 -8.49
CA TYR A 95 -11.88 6.30 -9.32
C TYR A 95 -11.00 7.56 -9.33
N ASN A 96 -10.56 8.01 -8.16
CA ASN A 96 -9.71 9.20 -8.04
C ASN A 96 -8.35 9.02 -8.72
N ALA A 97 -7.73 7.84 -8.62
CA ALA A 97 -6.44 7.57 -9.25
C ALA A 97 -6.48 7.75 -10.77
N ARG A 98 -7.57 7.32 -11.42
CA ARG A 98 -7.75 7.41 -12.87
C ARG A 98 -8.04 8.79 -13.39
N ARG A 99 -8.69 9.63 -12.58
CA ARG A 99 -9.05 10.99 -13.00
C ARG A 99 -7.82 11.90 -13.14
N ASN A 100 -6.69 11.50 -12.55
CA ASN A 100 -5.43 12.24 -12.59
C ASN A 100 -4.48 11.74 -13.70
N ILE A 101 -4.99 10.91 -14.63
CA ILE A 101 -4.29 10.39 -15.81
C ILE A 101 -4.88 11.09 -17.03
#